data_AF-A0A9W6XPZ0-F1
#
_entry.id   AF-A0A9W6XPZ0-F1
#
_cell.length_a   1.000
_cell.length_b   1.000
_cell.length_c   1.000
_cell.angle_alpha   90.00
_cell.angle_beta   90.00
_cell.angle_gamma   90.00
#
_symmetry.space_group_name_H-M   'P 1'
#
loop_
_entity.id
_entity.type
_entity.pdbx_description
1 polymer ?
#
loop_
_entity_poly.entity_id
_entity_poly.type
_entity_poly.pdbx_seq_one_letter_code
_entity_poly.pdbx_strand_id
1 'polypeptide(L)'
;MRPQAIASLLDGYEHRDVVLAIMERGIEPKWLRPPPPSRPVKNHKSCQKHLSAVIRSIRDGQNNGRYMIVDDALLEQWSNVVRSPLGAVEKKDIDPAIEVRFLHDLSFPDNFSTNVSFDKTSALEIRYRYIVAIADRIEDLITRYPQCVIRILKGDVKGAYRHLMVASRHVHWMAARIPEAKALLIDLSAPFGWSGSPPFYSAFGRAIT
;
A
#
# COMPACT_ATOMS: atom_id res chain seq x y z
N MET A 1 5.38 -10.99 -19.14
CA MET A 1 6.81 -10.59 -18.98
C MET A 1 7.62 -11.86 -18.80
N ARG A 2 8.77 -12.04 -19.46
CA ARG A 2 9.57 -13.28 -19.31
C ARG A 2 10.41 -13.19 -18.02
N PRO A 3 10.22 -14.06 -17.01
CA PRO A 3 10.93 -13.96 -15.72
C PRO A 3 12.46 -13.94 -15.85
N GLN A 4 13.00 -14.69 -16.82
CA GLN A 4 14.43 -14.77 -17.09
C GLN A 4 15.04 -13.42 -17.50
N ALA A 5 14.33 -12.60 -18.28
CA ALA A 5 14.85 -11.30 -18.72
C ALA A 5 14.97 -10.31 -17.55
N ILE A 6 14.04 -10.35 -16.61
CA ILE A 6 14.06 -9.51 -15.40
C ILE A 6 15.13 -10.00 -14.44
N ALA A 7 15.27 -11.31 -14.31
CA ALA A 7 16.29 -11.93 -13.47
C ALA A 7 17.71 -11.56 -13.94
N SER A 8 17.93 -11.39 -15.24
CA SER A 8 19.17 -10.86 -15.81
C SER A 8 19.32 -9.35 -15.60
N LEU A 9 18.22 -8.58 -15.71
CA LEU A 9 18.27 -7.12 -15.48
C LEU A 9 18.63 -6.77 -14.04
N LEU A 10 18.22 -7.61 -13.09
CA LEU A 10 18.48 -7.43 -11.66
C LEU A 10 19.75 -8.15 -11.19
N ASP A 11 20.61 -8.59 -12.09
CA ASP A 11 21.85 -9.27 -11.69
C ASP A 11 22.73 -8.37 -10.82
N GLY A 12 23.28 -8.92 -9.74
CA GLY A 12 24.02 -8.17 -8.72
C GLY A 12 23.19 -7.24 -7.82
N TYR A 13 21.87 -7.12 -8.03
CA TYR A 13 21.01 -6.32 -7.16
C TYR A 13 20.69 -7.04 -5.84
N GLU A 14 20.96 -6.37 -4.71
CA GLU A 14 20.85 -6.92 -3.35
C GLU A 14 19.48 -7.55 -3.06
N HIS A 15 18.38 -6.98 -3.57
CA HIS A 15 17.02 -7.46 -3.30
C HIS A 15 16.38 -8.16 -4.50
N ARG A 16 17.19 -8.65 -5.45
CA ARG A 16 16.74 -9.35 -6.67
C ARG A 16 15.71 -10.44 -6.39
N ASP A 17 16.01 -11.35 -5.46
CA ASP A 17 15.15 -12.51 -5.22
C ASP A 17 13.81 -12.11 -4.61
N VAL A 18 13.78 -11.04 -3.81
CA VAL A 18 12.54 -10.50 -3.23
C VAL A 18 11.66 -9.88 -4.31
N VAL A 19 12.26 -9.10 -5.22
CA VAL A 19 11.55 -8.52 -6.35
C VAL A 19 10.96 -9.63 -7.22
N LEU A 20 11.75 -10.64 -7.59
CA LEU A 20 11.29 -11.77 -8.40
C LEU A 20 10.17 -12.56 -7.70
N ALA A 21 10.29 -12.82 -6.39
CA ALA A 21 9.27 -13.50 -5.61
C ALA A 21 7.94 -12.73 -5.59
N ILE A 22 7.98 -11.40 -5.39
CA ILE A 22 6.79 -10.56 -5.42
C ILE A 22 6.16 -10.53 -6.81
N MET A 23 6.95 -10.53 -7.88
CA MET A 23 6.43 -10.58 -9.25
C MET A 23 5.76 -11.92 -9.58
N GLU A 24 6.27 -13.01 -9.04
CA GLU A 24 5.75 -14.35 -9.29
C GLU A 24 4.51 -14.67 -8.43
N ARG A 25 4.55 -14.35 -7.14
CA ARG A 25 3.56 -14.81 -6.15
C ARG A 25 2.79 -13.70 -5.46
N GLY A 26 3.20 -12.45 -5.64
CA GLY A 26 2.77 -11.32 -4.81
C GLY A 26 3.53 -11.25 -3.48
N ILE A 27 3.25 -10.23 -2.68
CA ILE A 27 3.80 -10.10 -1.34
C ILE A 27 3.22 -11.21 -0.46
N GLU A 28 4.10 -11.95 0.20
CA GLU A 28 3.78 -13.04 1.12
C GLU A 28 4.15 -12.61 2.55
N PRO A 29 3.34 -11.74 3.20
CA PRO A 29 3.67 -11.23 4.53
C PRO A 29 3.53 -12.31 5.60
N LYS A 30 4.34 -12.20 6.66
CA LYS A 30 4.12 -12.97 7.89
C LYS A 30 3.21 -12.21 8.85
N TRP A 31 2.39 -12.97 9.55
CA TRP A 31 1.43 -12.47 10.53
C TRP A 31 1.78 -13.03 11.90
N LEU A 32 1.83 -12.17 12.91
CA LEU A 32 2.13 -12.52 14.31
C LEU A 32 1.03 -13.37 14.96
N ARG A 33 -0.15 -13.38 14.35
CA ARG A 33 -1.35 -14.04 14.87
C ARG A 33 -2.24 -14.50 13.71
N PRO A 34 -3.07 -15.52 13.91
CA PRO A 34 -4.13 -15.84 12.96
C PRO A 34 -5.12 -14.67 12.84
N PRO A 35 -5.94 -14.63 11.77
CA PRO A 35 -7.02 -13.65 11.65
C PRO A 35 -7.88 -13.62 12.90
N PRO A 36 -8.10 -12.43 13.51
CA PRO A 36 -9.04 -12.33 14.61
C PRO A 36 -10.45 -12.73 14.14
N PRO A 37 -11.32 -13.18 15.06
CA PRO A 37 -12.71 -13.45 14.73
C PRO A 37 -13.35 -12.24 14.05
N SER A 38 -14.08 -12.48 12.97
CA SER A 38 -14.72 -11.43 12.18
C SER A 38 -15.71 -10.65 13.05
N ARG A 39 -15.39 -9.38 13.36
CA ARG A 39 -16.26 -8.48 14.11
C ARG A 39 -16.78 -7.36 13.21
N PRO A 40 -18.04 -6.92 13.36
CA PRO A 40 -18.52 -5.73 12.67
C PRO A 40 -17.64 -4.54 13.03
N VAL A 41 -17.14 -3.86 12.00
CA VAL A 41 -16.36 -2.63 12.13
C VAL A 41 -17.15 -1.51 11.46
N LYS A 42 -17.29 -0.38 12.17
CA LYS A 42 -17.99 0.79 11.64
C LYS A 42 -17.02 1.66 10.87
N ASN A 43 -17.41 2.07 9.67
CA ASN A 43 -16.65 3.06 8.90
C ASN A 43 -16.64 4.42 9.61
N HIS A 44 -15.60 5.20 9.37
CA HIS A 44 -15.51 6.57 9.87
C HIS A 44 -16.66 7.42 9.34
N LYS A 45 -17.14 8.39 10.14
CA LYS A 45 -18.23 9.30 9.73
C LYS A 45 -17.95 10.01 8.40
N SER A 46 -16.67 10.28 8.12
CA SER A 46 -16.25 10.90 6.86
C SER A 46 -16.52 10.03 5.63
N CYS A 47 -16.46 8.70 5.76
CA CYS A 47 -16.83 7.78 4.67
C CYS A 47 -18.29 7.95 4.29
N GLN A 48 -19.18 8.06 5.28
CA GLN A 48 -20.62 8.26 5.05
C GLN A 48 -20.92 9.66 4.51
N LYS A 49 -20.28 10.69 5.08
CA LYS A 49 -20.40 12.08 4.64
C LYS A 49 -20.05 12.25 3.15
N HIS A 50 -19.04 11.52 2.67
CA HIS A 50 -18.53 11.62 1.29
C HIS A 50 -18.77 10.35 0.46
N LEU A 51 -19.86 9.63 0.73
CA LEU A 51 -20.11 8.29 0.17
C LEU A 51 -20.00 8.25 -1.36
N SER A 52 -20.59 9.20 -2.08
CA SER A 52 -20.55 9.23 -3.55
C SER A 52 -19.12 9.32 -4.10
N ALA A 53 -18.28 10.18 -3.51
CA ALA A 53 -16.87 10.33 -3.90
C ALA A 53 -16.04 9.10 -3.50
N VAL A 54 -16.34 8.49 -2.35
CA VAL A 54 -15.74 7.21 -1.91
C VAL A 54 -16.06 6.09 -2.90
N ILE A 55 -17.33 5.91 -3.25
CA ILE A 55 -17.76 4.88 -4.22
C ILE A 55 -17.09 5.10 -5.58
N ARG A 56 -16.94 6.35 -6.03
CA ARG A 56 -16.18 6.66 -7.25
C ARG A 56 -14.73 6.21 -7.14
N SER A 57 -14.04 6.55 -6.06
CA SER A 57 -12.65 6.13 -5.83
C SER A 57 -12.49 4.61 -5.78
N ILE A 58 -13.49 3.90 -5.23
CA ILE A 58 -13.54 2.45 -5.18
C ILE A 58 -13.73 1.85 -6.57
N ARG A 59 -14.65 2.38 -7.38
CA ARG A 59 -14.84 1.96 -8.77
C ARG A 59 -13.58 2.18 -9.60
N ASP A 60 -12.91 3.32 -9.43
CA ASP A 60 -11.61 3.56 -10.07
C ASP A 60 -10.54 2.58 -9.58
N GLY A 61 -10.59 2.15 -8.31
CA GLY A 61 -9.75 1.08 -7.78
C GLY A 61 -10.00 -0.25 -8.46
N GLN A 62 -11.27 -0.64 -8.54
CA GLN A 62 -11.70 -1.88 -9.19
C GLN A 62 -11.31 -1.93 -10.67
N ASN A 63 -11.56 -0.84 -11.42
CA ASN A 63 -11.21 -0.75 -12.84
C ASN A 63 -9.70 -0.88 -13.10
N ASN A 64 -8.87 -0.53 -12.11
CA ASN A 64 -7.42 -0.65 -12.18
C ASN A 64 -6.89 -1.96 -11.54
N GLY A 65 -7.77 -2.93 -11.25
CA GLY A 65 -7.37 -4.22 -10.67
C GLY A 65 -6.89 -4.15 -9.22
N ARG A 66 -7.13 -3.04 -8.52
CA ARG A 66 -6.66 -2.83 -7.14
C ARG A 66 -7.58 -3.45 -6.10
N TYR A 67 -8.88 -3.42 -6.37
CA TYR A 67 -9.90 -3.89 -5.44
C TYR A 67 -10.73 -4.99 -6.07
N MET A 68 -10.97 -6.05 -5.31
CA MET A 68 -12.05 -6.98 -5.56
C MET A 68 -13.27 -6.52 -4.77
N ILE A 69 -14.40 -6.32 -5.45
CA ILE A 69 -15.67 -5.92 -4.84
C ILE A 69 -16.63 -7.10 -4.97
N VAL A 70 -17.15 -7.57 -3.84
CA VAL A 70 -18.10 -8.68 -3.77
C VAL A 70 -19.28 -8.32 -2.88
N ASP A 71 -20.35 -9.13 -2.92
CA ASP A 71 -21.48 -8.98 -2.02
C ASP A 71 -21.06 -9.24 -0.56
N ASP A 72 -21.52 -8.40 0.38
CA ASP A 72 -21.14 -8.52 1.78
C ASP A 72 -21.76 -9.74 2.49
N ALA A 73 -22.75 -10.40 1.90
CA ALA A 73 -23.29 -11.67 2.38
C ALA A 73 -22.23 -12.78 2.40
N LEU A 74 -21.16 -12.70 1.60
CA LEU A 74 -20.04 -13.65 1.64
C LEU A 74 -19.30 -13.64 2.98
N LEU A 75 -19.46 -12.61 3.80
CA LEU A 75 -18.91 -12.59 5.17
C LEU A 75 -19.50 -13.68 6.07
N GLU A 76 -20.68 -14.22 5.74
CA GLU A 76 -21.26 -15.37 6.45
C GLU A 76 -20.45 -16.66 6.21
N GLN A 77 -19.78 -16.75 5.06
CA GLN A 77 -18.97 -17.91 4.66
C GLN A 77 -17.48 -17.67 4.92
N TRP A 78 -17.01 -16.43 4.82
CA TRP A 78 -15.60 -16.06 4.93
C TRP A 78 -15.23 -15.59 6.34
N SER A 79 -15.14 -16.55 7.27
CA SER A 79 -14.87 -16.30 8.68
C SER A 79 -13.47 -15.73 8.97
N ASN A 80 -12.52 -15.89 8.05
CA ASN A 80 -11.12 -15.47 8.17
C ASN A 80 -10.83 -14.07 7.57
N VAL A 81 -11.85 -13.35 7.09
CA VAL A 81 -11.69 -12.01 6.53
C VAL A 81 -11.59 -10.96 7.64
N VAL A 82 -10.47 -10.24 7.65
CA VAL A 82 -10.20 -9.14 8.58
C VAL A 82 -10.67 -7.84 7.95
N ARG A 83 -11.53 -7.14 8.69
CA ARG A 83 -12.18 -5.92 8.23
C ARG A 83 -11.63 -4.72 8.98
N SER A 84 -11.30 -3.68 8.23
CA SER A 84 -10.88 -2.38 8.74
C SER A 84 -11.85 -1.27 8.31
N PRO A 85 -11.94 -0.15 9.05
CA PRO A 85 -12.80 0.96 8.68
C PRO A 85 -12.33 1.64 7.39
N LEU A 86 -13.30 2.14 6.63
CA LEU A 86 -13.06 3.11 5.57
C LEU A 86 -13.23 4.54 6.08
N GLY A 87 -12.51 5.46 5.46
CA GLY A 87 -12.60 6.89 5.70
C GLY A 87 -12.41 7.71 4.43
N ALA A 88 -12.67 9.00 4.55
CA ALA A 88 -12.39 9.97 3.52
C ALA A 88 -11.75 11.23 4.13
N VAL A 89 -10.84 11.85 3.38
CA VAL A 89 -10.26 13.15 3.70
C VAL A 89 -10.40 14.07 2.50
N GLU A 90 -10.83 15.31 2.73
CA GLU A 90 -11.01 16.31 1.68
C GLU A 90 -9.65 16.65 1.05
N LYS A 91 -9.63 16.79 -0.28
CA LYS A 91 -8.43 17.24 -1.01
C LYS A 91 -8.39 18.76 -0.99
N LYS A 92 -7.19 19.31 -0.89
CA LYS A 92 -7.00 20.76 -1.02
C LYS A 92 -7.43 21.18 -2.42
N ASP A 93 -8.18 22.27 -2.51
CA ASP A 93 -8.57 22.93 -3.77
C ASP A 93 -9.45 22.06 -4.71
N ILE A 94 -10.11 21.03 -4.18
CA ILE A 94 -11.05 20.18 -4.93
C ILE A 94 -12.33 20.01 -4.10
N ASP A 95 -13.49 20.16 -4.74
CA ASP A 95 -14.78 19.92 -4.11
C ASP A 95 -14.87 18.46 -3.60
N PRO A 96 -15.11 18.22 -2.30
CA PRO A 96 -15.19 16.88 -1.74
C PRO A 96 -16.42 16.08 -2.19
N ALA A 97 -17.41 16.71 -2.85
CA ALA A 97 -18.46 15.99 -3.57
C ALA A 97 -17.94 15.36 -4.88
N ILE A 98 -16.87 15.91 -5.46
CA ILE A 98 -16.23 15.41 -6.69
C ILE A 98 -15.16 14.38 -6.35
N GLU A 99 -14.25 14.70 -5.45
CA GLU A 99 -13.13 13.82 -5.12
C GLU A 99 -12.67 13.96 -3.67
N VAL A 100 -12.38 12.82 -3.05
CA VAL A 100 -11.77 12.73 -1.72
C VAL A 100 -10.53 11.84 -1.76
N ARG A 101 -9.66 11.97 -0.76
CA ARG A 101 -8.68 10.94 -0.45
C ARG A 101 -9.38 9.81 0.28
N PHE A 102 -9.60 8.72 -0.44
CA PHE A 102 -10.06 7.47 0.14
C PHE A 102 -9.02 6.89 1.10
N LEU A 103 -9.47 6.50 2.30
CA LEU A 103 -8.63 5.92 3.35
C LEU A 103 -9.12 4.52 3.73
N HIS A 104 -8.17 3.61 3.89
CA HIS A 104 -8.37 2.29 4.47
C HIS A 104 -7.60 2.23 5.79
N ASP A 105 -8.32 2.26 6.91
CA ASP A 105 -7.71 2.39 8.24
C ASP A 105 -7.26 1.04 8.80
N LEU A 106 -6.10 0.59 8.32
CA LEU A 106 -5.50 -0.69 8.68
C LEU A 106 -4.83 -0.70 10.06
N SER A 107 -4.94 0.40 10.81
CA SER A 107 -4.46 0.52 12.18
C SER A 107 -5.56 0.32 13.22
N PHE A 108 -6.83 0.30 12.81
CA PHE A 108 -7.98 0.06 13.68
C PHE A 108 -8.54 -1.37 13.55
N PRO A 109 -9.09 -1.97 14.63
CA PRO A 109 -9.05 -1.48 16.02
C PRO A 109 -7.68 -1.71 16.68
N ASP A 110 -7.41 -0.96 17.74
CA ASP A 110 -6.21 -1.13 18.54
C ASP A 110 -6.06 -2.59 18.98
N ASN A 111 -4.82 -3.07 18.99
CA ASN A 111 -4.41 -4.44 19.32
C ASN A 111 -4.82 -5.55 18.35
N PHE A 112 -5.80 -5.36 17.46
CA PHE A 112 -6.28 -6.42 16.54
C PHE A 112 -6.27 -6.03 15.07
N SER A 113 -5.78 -4.83 14.75
CA SER A 113 -5.70 -4.35 13.38
C SER A 113 -4.71 -5.15 12.52
N THR A 114 -4.84 -4.99 11.21
CA THR A 114 -3.92 -5.57 10.22
C THR A 114 -2.47 -5.13 10.48
N ASN A 115 -2.25 -3.85 10.82
CA ASN A 115 -0.91 -3.35 11.13
C ASN A 115 -0.31 -3.91 12.42
N VAL A 116 -1.13 -4.15 13.45
CA VAL A 116 -0.67 -4.78 14.69
C VAL A 116 -0.43 -6.29 14.51
N SER A 117 -1.12 -6.91 13.56
CA SER A 117 -0.97 -8.33 13.24
C SER A 117 0.20 -8.62 12.30
N PHE A 118 0.68 -7.62 11.58
CA PHE A 118 1.81 -7.76 10.65
C PHE A 118 3.14 -7.93 11.40
N ASP A 119 3.89 -8.97 11.06
CA ASP A 119 5.26 -9.16 11.55
C ASP A 119 6.22 -8.26 10.78
N LYS A 120 6.54 -7.11 11.38
CA LYS A 120 7.45 -6.12 10.78
C LYS A 120 8.87 -6.66 10.57
N THR A 121 9.28 -7.70 11.31
CA THR A 121 10.60 -8.33 11.14
C THR A 121 10.65 -9.21 9.88
N SER A 122 9.49 -9.58 9.32
CA SER A 122 9.40 -10.29 8.05
C SER A 122 9.53 -9.38 6.82
N ALA A 123 9.45 -8.07 7.02
CA ALA A 123 9.72 -7.09 5.98
C ALA A 123 11.23 -6.89 5.79
N LEU A 124 11.62 -6.34 4.64
CA LEU A 124 13.02 -5.98 4.41
C LEU A 124 13.49 -4.88 5.37
N GLU A 125 14.65 -5.05 5.98
CA GLU A 125 15.33 -3.98 6.69
C GLU A 125 15.82 -2.96 5.67
N ILE A 126 15.18 -1.80 5.61
CA ILE A 126 15.58 -0.72 4.72
C ILE A 126 16.15 0.42 5.52
N ARG A 127 17.45 0.64 5.34
CA ARG A 127 18.14 1.80 5.88
C ARG A 127 17.93 2.99 4.98
N TYR A 128 17.05 3.88 5.39
CA TYR A 128 16.90 5.18 4.75
C TYR A 128 18.13 6.03 5.08
N ARG A 129 18.76 6.60 4.05
CA ARG A 129 19.74 7.66 4.29
C ARG A 129 18.97 8.88 4.79
N TYR A 130 19.46 9.48 5.87
CA TYR A 130 18.89 10.73 6.36
C TYR A 130 19.00 11.82 5.31
N ILE A 131 18.03 12.73 5.30
CA ILE A 131 18.02 13.89 4.40
C ILE A 131 19.31 14.71 4.49
N VAL A 132 19.95 14.69 5.67
CA VAL A 132 21.25 15.29 5.94
C VAL A 132 22.32 14.78 4.98
N ALA A 133 22.37 13.48 4.66
CA ALA A 133 23.36 12.95 3.72
C ALA A 133 23.18 13.51 2.29
N ILE A 134 21.96 13.88 1.91
CA ILE A 134 21.70 14.55 0.63
C ILE A 134 22.13 16.02 0.72
N ALA A 135 21.81 16.70 1.83
CA ALA A 135 22.23 18.08 2.07
C ALA A 135 23.76 18.23 2.09
N ASP A 136 24.45 17.40 2.88
CA ASP A 136 25.91 17.36 2.96
C ASP A 136 26.53 17.14 1.58
N ARG A 137 25.92 16.26 0.77
CA ARG A 137 26.40 16.00 -0.60
C ARG A 137 26.23 17.22 -1.51
N ILE A 138 25.14 17.96 -1.36
CA ILE A 138 24.91 19.20 -2.13
C ILE A 138 25.95 20.25 -1.73
N GLU A 139 26.17 20.46 -0.43
CA GLU A 139 27.15 21.43 0.08
C GLU A 139 28.57 21.09 -0.38
N ASP A 140 28.98 19.82 -0.22
CA ASP A 140 30.26 19.30 -0.70
C ASP A 140 30.47 19.51 -2.21
N LEU A 141 29.43 19.29 -3.02
CA LEU A 141 29.49 19.55 -4.46
C LEU A 141 29.61 21.04 -4.80
N ILE A 142 28.92 21.92 -4.07
CA ILE A 142 29.01 23.36 -4.24
C ILE A 142 30.43 23.85 -3.91
N THR A 143 31.01 23.36 -2.81
CA THR A 143 32.38 23.73 -2.40
C THR A 143 33.42 23.23 -3.41
N ARG A 144 33.28 21.99 -3.90
CA ARG A 144 34.26 21.41 -4.84
C ARG A 144 34.15 21.95 -6.26
N TYR A 145 32.97 22.40 -6.68
CA TYR A 145 32.74 22.87 -8.05
C TYR A 145 32.03 24.23 -8.07
N PRO A 146 32.68 25.31 -7.57
CA PRO A 146 32.04 26.62 -7.39
C PRO A 146 31.62 27.30 -8.70
N GLN A 147 32.19 26.88 -9.84
CA GLN A 147 31.86 27.40 -11.17
C GLN A 147 30.81 26.55 -11.90
N CYS A 148 30.33 25.48 -11.29
CA CYS A 148 29.36 24.57 -11.89
C CYS A 148 27.97 24.77 -11.28
N VAL A 149 26.93 24.64 -12.11
CA VAL A 149 25.55 24.58 -11.62
C VAL A 149 25.25 23.16 -11.17
N ILE A 150 25.08 22.97 -9.86
CA ILE A 150 24.66 21.69 -9.29
C ILE A 150 23.16 21.48 -9.55
N ARG A 151 22.80 20.34 -10.15
CA ARG A 151 21.39 19.98 -10.46
C ARG A 151 21.04 18.66 -9.81
N ILE A 152 19.77 18.52 -9.41
CA ILE A 152 19.22 17.28 -8.83
C ILE A 152 18.12 16.77 -9.74
N LEU A 153 18.23 15.51 -10.14
CA LEU A 153 17.11 14.79 -10.73
C LEU A 153 16.26 14.20 -9.60
N LYS A 154 14.99 14.59 -9.54
CA LYS A 154 14.02 14.08 -8.57
C LYS A 154 12.81 13.55 -9.32
N GLY A 155 12.40 12.33 -9.00
CA GLY A 155 11.15 11.73 -9.46
C GLY A 155 10.24 11.37 -8.29
N ASP A 156 8.94 11.29 -8.55
CA ASP A 156 7.94 10.73 -7.65
C ASP A 156 7.16 9.64 -8.39
N VAL A 157 6.88 8.52 -7.72
CA VAL A 157 6.13 7.40 -8.30
C VAL A 157 4.69 7.45 -7.79
N LYS A 158 3.80 7.94 -8.65
CA LYS A 158 2.37 8.04 -8.33
C LYS A 158 1.78 6.67 -8.03
N GLY A 159 1.31 6.48 -6.80
CA GLY A 159 0.64 5.24 -6.42
C GLY A 159 1.59 4.04 -6.27
N ALA A 160 2.88 4.28 -6.05
CA ALA A 160 3.95 3.31 -5.78
C ALA A 160 3.50 1.92 -5.26
N TYR A 161 2.83 1.88 -4.12
CA TYR A 161 2.45 0.62 -3.44
C TYR A 161 1.42 -0.20 -4.21
N ARG A 162 0.57 0.46 -5.01
CA ARG A 162 -0.52 -0.16 -5.78
C ARG A 162 0.00 -1.10 -6.88
N HIS A 163 1.28 -1.01 -7.21
CA HIS A 163 1.92 -1.89 -8.18
C HIS A 163 2.40 -3.22 -7.57
N LEU A 164 2.31 -3.35 -6.24
CA LEU A 164 2.73 -4.56 -5.53
C LEU A 164 1.51 -5.38 -5.16
N MET A 165 1.24 -6.43 -5.92
CA MET A 165 0.15 -7.34 -5.60
C MET A 165 0.46 -8.09 -4.30
N VAL A 166 -0.55 -8.27 -3.45
CA VAL A 166 -0.47 -9.14 -2.28
C VAL A 166 -0.91 -10.54 -2.71
N ALA A 167 -0.18 -11.56 -2.28
CA ALA A 167 -0.52 -12.94 -2.63
C ALA A 167 -1.95 -13.27 -2.19
N SER A 168 -2.70 -13.99 -3.03
CA SER A 168 -4.15 -14.23 -2.86
C SER A 168 -4.51 -14.86 -1.50
N ARG A 169 -3.64 -15.70 -0.95
CA ARG A 169 -3.84 -16.29 0.38
C ARG A 169 -3.70 -15.31 1.55
N HIS A 170 -3.32 -14.06 1.30
CA HIS A 170 -3.09 -13.03 2.32
C HIS A 170 -4.00 -11.80 2.15
N VAL A 171 -4.69 -11.61 1.01
CA VAL A 171 -5.56 -10.44 0.78
C VAL A 171 -6.75 -10.37 1.75
N HIS A 172 -7.12 -11.50 2.37
CA HIS A 172 -8.17 -11.54 3.40
C HIS A 172 -7.85 -10.68 4.63
N TRP A 173 -6.60 -10.21 4.80
CA TRP A 173 -6.20 -9.23 5.83
C TRP A 173 -6.51 -7.77 5.47
N MET A 174 -6.91 -7.52 4.23
CA MET A 174 -7.00 -6.17 3.65
C MET A 174 -8.44 -5.89 3.17
N ALA A 175 -9.44 -6.22 3.99
CA ALA A 175 -10.84 -6.04 3.61
C ALA A 175 -11.51 -4.89 4.35
N ALA A 176 -12.57 -4.36 3.75
CA ALA A 176 -13.45 -3.38 4.38
C ALA A 176 -14.89 -3.53 3.90
N ARG A 177 -15.86 -3.34 4.80
CA ARG A 177 -17.28 -3.42 4.46
C ARG A 177 -17.82 -2.04 4.08
N ILE A 178 -18.73 -2.00 3.12
CA ILE A 178 -19.49 -0.81 2.70
C ILE A 178 -20.98 -1.14 2.89
N PRO A 179 -21.53 -0.95 4.11
CA PRO A 179 -22.90 -1.34 4.42
C PRO A 179 -23.94 -0.69 3.49
N GLU A 180 -23.73 0.58 3.12
CA GLU A 180 -24.63 1.37 2.27
C GLU A 180 -24.75 0.79 0.85
N ALA A 181 -23.74 0.04 0.41
CA ALA A 181 -23.72 -0.63 -0.90
C ALA A 181 -23.87 -2.16 -0.80
N LYS A 182 -24.06 -2.71 0.41
CA LYS A 182 -24.03 -4.17 0.68
C LYS A 182 -22.82 -4.86 0.06
N ALA A 183 -21.67 -4.20 0.13
CA ALA A 183 -20.47 -4.63 -0.56
C ALA A 183 -19.30 -4.85 0.41
N LEU A 184 -18.46 -5.82 0.07
CA LEU A 184 -17.17 -6.07 0.67
C LEU A 184 -16.08 -5.70 -0.33
N LEU A 185 -15.20 -4.78 0.07
CA LEU A 185 -13.98 -4.42 -0.64
C LEU A 185 -12.82 -5.26 -0.11
N ILE A 186 -12.00 -5.80 -1.00
CA ILE A 186 -10.74 -6.46 -0.67
C ILE A 186 -9.63 -5.81 -1.49
N ASP A 187 -8.61 -5.29 -0.81
CA ASP A 187 -7.40 -4.76 -1.41
C ASP A 187 -6.52 -5.91 -1.93
N LEU A 188 -6.30 -5.92 -3.25
CA LEU A 188 -5.47 -6.93 -3.94
C LEU A 188 -4.00 -6.51 -4.03
N SER A 189 -3.72 -5.22 -3.88
CA SER A 189 -2.38 -4.64 -3.88
C SER A 189 -2.02 -4.11 -2.50
N ALA A 190 -0.75 -3.84 -2.24
CA ALA A 190 -0.28 -3.27 -0.98
C ALA A 190 -0.98 -1.92 -0.72
N PRO A 191 -1.87 -1.84 0.29
CA PRO A 191 -2.71 -0.66 0.46
C PRO A 191 -1.93 0.49 1.09
N PHE A 192 -2.39 1.71 0.82
CA PHE A 192 -1.92 2.88 1.55
C PHE A 192 -2.44 2.80 3.00
N GLY A 193 -1.55 2.93 3.98
CA GLY A 193 -1.88 2.74 5.40
C GLY A 193 -1.42 1.41 5.98
N TRP A 194 -1.02 0.42 5.16
CA TRP A 194 -0.37 -0.79 5.65
C TRP A 194 1.11 -0.55 5.92
N SER A 195 1.56 -0.96 7.11
CA SER A 195 2.95 -0.84 7.57
C SER A 195 3.94 -1.70 6.78
N GLY A 196 3.46 -2.72 6.06
CA GLY A 196 4.28 -3.49 5.11
C GLY A 196 4.50 -2.80 3.77
N SER A 197 3.64 -1.85 3.37
CA SER A 197 3.74 -1.23 2.04
C SER A 197 5.07 -0.51 1.79
N PRO A 198 5.57 0.37 2.70
CA PRO A 198 6.85 1.04 2.49
C PRO A 198 8.07 0.11 2.37
N PRO A 199 8.28 -0.89 3.26
CA PRO A 199 9.45 -1.75 3.13
C PRO A 199 9.38 -2.65 1.90
N PHE A 200 8.24 -3.26 1.58
CA PHE A 200 8.14 -4.06 0.35
C PHE A 200 8.35 -3.23 -0.92
N TYR A 201 7.86 -1.99 -0.94
CA TYR A 201 8.09 -1.10 -2.09
C TYR A 201 9.54 -0.66 -2.23
N SER A 202 10.27 -0.46 -1.15
CA SER A 202 11.65 0.02 -1.28
C SER A 202 12.55 -1.00 -1.99
N ALA A 203 12.21 -2.30 -1.96
CA ALA A 203 12.87 -3.32 -2.78
C ALA A 203 12.74 -3.06 -4.28
N PHE A 204 11.60 -2.54 -4.74
CA PHE A 204 11.38 -2.14 -6.12
C PHE A 204 11.92 -0.74 -6.39
N GLY A 205 11.68 0.20 -5.47
CA GLY A 205 12.09 1.59 -5.60
C GLY A 205 13.60 1.78 -5.75
N ARG A 206 14.40 0.90 -5.13
CA ARG A 206 15.87 0.88 -5.28
C ARG A 206 16.37 0.17 -6.54
N ALA A 207 15.52 -0.60 -7.22
CA ALA A 207 15.88 -1.27 -8.47
C ALA A 207 15.71 -0.35 -9.70
N ILE A 208 15.01 0.78 -9.54
CA ILE A 208 14.70 1.74 -10.62
C ILE A 208 15.49 3.06 -10.51
N THR A 209 16.50 3.09 -9.64
CA THR A 209 17.44 4.22 -9.44
C THR A 209 18.77 3.94 -10.12
#